data_AF-A0A7C6TTI2-F1
#
_entry.id   AF-A0A7C6TTI2-F1
#
_cell.length_a   1.000
_cell.length_b   1.000
_cell.length_c   1.000
_cell.angle_alpha   90.00
_cell.angle_beta   90.00
_cell.angle_gamma   90.00
#
_symmetry.space_group_name_H-M   'P 1'
#
loop_
_entity.id
_entity.type
_entity.pdbx_description
1 polymer ?
#
loop_
_entity_poly.entity_id
_entity_poly.type
_entity_poly.pdbx_seq_one_letter_code
_entity_poly.pdbx_strand_id
1 'polypeptide(L)' 'MGEVNRVFKVDGKPFFSLGGQSRNSSGYNAAEAETAFQAVKLLHGNTLEIPVYWGQIEPREGGFDFPSVADLLDGAR' A
#
# COMPACT_ATOMS: atom_id res chain seq x y z
N MET A 1 -25.15 19.61 -8.73
CA MET A 1 -24.21 18.69 -8.05
C MET A 1 -24.90 17.36 -7.88
N GLY A 2 -24.29 16.26 -8.32
CA GLY A 2 -24.86 14.92 -8.07
C GLY A 2 -24.69 14.51 -6.61
N GLU A 3 -25.65 13.80 -6.04
CA GLU A 3 -25.48 13.20 -4.71
C GLU A 3 -24.45 12.07 -4.74
N VAL A 4 -23.52 12.08 -3.78
CA VAL A 4 -22.51 11.02 -3.63
C VAL A 4 -23.13 9.87 -2.83
N ASN A 5 -23.59 8.84 -3.55
CA ASN A 5 -24.29 7.71 -2.95
C ASN A 5 -23.37 6.63 -2.34
N ARG A 6 -22.06 6.71 -2.57
CA ARG A 6 -21.07 5.74 -2.07
C ARG A 6 -19.82 6.46 -1.60
N VAL A 7 -19.69 6.57 -0.29
CA VAL A 7 -18.57 7.25 0.37
C VAL A 7 -17.69 6.20 1.03
N PHE A 8 -16.43 6.13 0.62
CA PHE A 8 -15.43 5.36 1.37
C PHE A 8 -15.11 6.09 2.67
N LYS A 9 -15.03 5.34 3.78
CA LYS A 9 -14.82 5.90 5.11
C LYS A 9 -13.60 5.27 5.78
N VAL A 10 -12.78 6.10 6.42
CA VAL A 10 -11.68 5.72 7.29
C VAL A 10 -11.92 6.39 8.64
N ASP A 11 -11.81 5.64 9.73
CA ASP A 11 -12.11 6.12 11.10
C ASP A 11 -13.47 6.83 11.23
N GLY A 12 -14.48 6.31 10.51
CA GLY A 12 -15.85 6.83 10.50
C GLY A 12 -16.06 8.11 9.68
N LYS A 13 -15.02 8.70 9.08
CA LYS A 13 -15.09 9.94 8.31
C LYS A 13 -14.99 9.66 6.80
N PRO A 14 -15.64 10.46 5.94
CA PRO A 14 -15.39 10.40 4.49
C PRO A 14 -13.90 10.53 4.19
N PHE A 15 -13.38 9.60 3.39
CA PHE A 15 -11.97 9.56 2.99
C PHE A 15 -11.88 9.52 1.47
N PHE A 16 -11.07 10.42 0.92
CA PHE A 16 -10.75 10.43 -0.50
C PHE A 16 -9.30 10.01 -0.66
N SER A 17 -9.07 8.85 -1.29
CA SER A 17 -7.73 8.36 -1.58
C SER A 17 -7.08 9.26 -2.62
N LEU A 18 -6.06 10.00 -2.20
CA LEU A 18 -5.20 10.78 -3.06
C LEU A 18 -3.81 10.15 -2.99
N GLY A 19 -3.42 9.41 -4.01
CA GLY A 19 -2.28 8.52 -3.91
C GLY A 19 -1.69 8.11 -5.24
N GLY A 20 -0.74 7.19 -5.17
CA GLY A 20 -0.13 6.55 -6.33
C GLY A 20 -0.06 5.04 -6.16
N GLN A 21 0.07 4.35 -7.28
CA GLN A 21 0.45 2.95 -7.33
C GLN A 21 1.95 2.86 -7.56
N SER A 22 2.63 2.00 -6.80
CA SER A 22 4.05 1.73 -7.00
C SER A 22 4.31 1.03 -8.34
N ARG A 23 5.58 0.93 -8.73
CA ARG A 23 5.95 -0.03 -9.78
C ARG A 23 5.72 -1.44 -9.26
N ASN A 24 5.55 -2.39 -10.18
CA ASN A 24 5.29 -3.79 -9.84
C ASN A 24 6.30 -4.28 -8.80
N SER A 25 7.59 -4.23 -9.12
CA SER A 25 8.62 -4.83 -8.24
C SER A 25 8.83 -4.12 -6.90
N SER A 26 8.15 -2.99 -6.64
CA SER A 26 8.42 -2.20 -5.43
C SER A 26 8.00 -2.87 -4.12
N GLY A 27 7.10 -3.87 -4.19
CA GLY A 27 6.71 -4.67 -3.03
C GLY A 27 7.71 -5.77 -2.62
N TYR A 28 8.77 -6.01 -3.41
CA TYR A 28 9.67 -7.14 -3.15
C TYR A 28 10.66 -6.91 -2.00
N ASN A 29 11.10 -5.67 -1.77
CA ASN A 29 12.09 -5.34 -0.75
C ASN A 29 11.92 -3.91 -0.23
N ALA A 30 12.45 -3.66 0.96
CA ALA A 30 12.32 -2.38 1.66
C ALA A 30 12.90 -1.18 0.89
N ALA A 31 14.01 -1.36 0.15
CA ALA A 31 14.65 -0.26 -0.58
C ALA A 31 13.79 0.25 -1.74
N GLU A 32 13.16 -0.66 -2.48
CA GLU A 32 12.22 -0.29 -3.53
C GLU A 32 10.91 0.29 -2.96
N ALA A 33 10.42 -0.26 -1.85
CA ALA A 33 9.24 0.25 -1.16
C ALA A 33 9.46 1.70 -0.68
N GLU A 34 10.63 2.00 -0.14
CA GLU A 34 11.01 3.36 0.29
C GLU A 34 10.90 4.37 -0.86
N THR A 35 11.31 3.98 -2.07
CA THR A 35 11.19 4.85 -3.24
C THR A 35 9.72 5.16 -3.56
N ALA A 36 8.81 4.19 -3.40
CA ALA A 36 7.38 4.40 -3.59
C ALA A 36 6.78 5.30 -2.50
N PHE A 37 7.18 5.12 -1.24
CA PHE A 37 6.76 6.01 -0.14
C PHE A 37 7.19 7.45 -0.38
N GLN A 38 8.45 7.67 -0.79
CA GLN A 38 8.95 9.01 -1.08
C GLN A 38 8.19 9.68 -2.24
N ALA A 39 7.82 8.92 -3.28
CA ALA A 39 7.01 9.44 -4.37
C ALA A 39 5.63 9.93 -3.88
N VAL A 40 4.94 9.16 -3.02
CA VAL A 40 3.64 9.58 -2.47
C VAL A 40 3.79 10.79 -1.53
N LYS A 41 4.87 10.85 -0.73
CA LYS A 41 5.17 12.02 0.11
C LYS A 41 5.36 13.29 -0.72
N LEU A 42 6.08 13.22 -1.84
CA LEU A 42 6.28 14.34 -2.76
C LEU A 42 4.98 14.81 -3.43
N LEU A 43 4.03 13.90 -3.65
CA LEU A 43 2.70 14.23 -4.16
C LEU A 43 1.79 14.84 -3.09
N HIS A 44 2.23 14.93 -1.83
CA HIS A 44 1.39 15.19 -0.67
C HIS A 44 0.18 14.24 -0.62
N GLY A 45 0.37 12.99 -1.04
CA GLY A 45 -0.65 11.96 -1.05
C GLY A 45 -0.90 11.35 0.33
N ASN A 46 -2.07 10.74 0.51
CA ASN A 46 -2.52 10.09 1.73
C ASN A 46 -2.67 8.56 1.60
N THR A 47 -2.42 8.00 0.41
CA THR A 47 -2.60 6.56 0.13
C THR A 47 -1.49 6.07 -0.81
N LEU A 48 -0.94 4.88 -0.55
CA LEU A 48 -0.05 4.16 -1.46
C LEU A 48 -0.67 2.79 -1.78
N GLU A 49 -0.72 2.42 -3.05
CA GLU A 49 -0.98 1.05 -3.48
C GLU A 49 0.34 0.38 -3.85
N ILE A 50 0.67 -0.74 -3.18
CA ILE A 50 1.92 -1.47 -3.37
C ILE A 50 1.65 -2.99 -3.40
N PRO A 51 2.25 -3.76 -4.34
CA PRO A 51 1.98 -5.18 -4.46
C PRO A 51 2.46 -5.98 -3.24
N VAL A 52 1.63 -6.95 -2.82
CA VAL A 52 2.05 -8.06 -1.96
C VAL A 52 1.99 -9.31 -2.82
N TYR A 53 3.12 -9.99 -2.96
CA TYR A 53 3.25 -11.12 -3.87
C TYR A 53 2.90 -12.42 -3.18
N TRP A 54 2.00 -13.20 -3.79
CA TRP A 54 1.63 -14.53 -3.28
C TRP A 54 2.88 -15.40 -3.06
N GLY A 55 3.77 -15.52 -4.04
CA GLY A 55 4.99 -16.32 -3.89
C GLY A 55 5.97 -15.83 -2.81
N GLN A 56 5.87 -14.59 -2.34
CA GLN A 56 6.62 -14.12 -1.17
C GLN A 56 5.93 -14.49 0.13
N ILE A 57 4.59 -14.35 0.18
CA ILE A 57 3.84 -14.65 1.41
C ILE A 57 3.58 -16.14 1.61
N GLU A 58 3.68 -16.96 0.57
CA GLU A 58 3.49 -18.42 0.60
C GLU A 58 4.47 -19.09 -0.39
N PRO A 59 5.78 -19.13 -0.09
CA PRO A 59 6.79 -19.73 -0.97
C PRO A 59 6.64 -21.25 -1.12
N ARG A 60 5.92 -21.89 -0.18
CA ARG A 60 5.52 -23.30 -0.22
C ARG A 60 4.07 -23.36 0.23
N GLU A 61 3.24 -24.17 -0.44
CA GLU A 61 1.82 -24.33 -0.11
C GLU A 61 1.64 -24.65 1.40
N GLY A 62 0.82 -23.86 2.07
CA GLY A 62 0.58 -23.90 3.52
C GLY A 62 1.68 -23.28 4.39
N GLY A 63 2.81 -22.88 3.83
CA GLY A 63 3.94 -22.27 4.53
C GLY A 63 3.99 -20.76 4.32
N PHE A 64 3.27 -20.01 5.16
CA PHE A 64 3.18 -18.56 5.06
C PHE A 64 4.36 -17.82 5.73
N ASP A 65 4.80 -16.72 5.11
CA ASP A 65 5.88 -15.85 5.60
C ASP A 65 5.57 -14.36 5.34
N PHE A 66 5.47 -13.52 6.38
CA PHE A 66 4.99 -12.13 6.23
C PHE A 66 5.98 -10.99 6.56
N PRO A 67 7.32 -11.16 6.54
CA PRO A 67 8.24 -10.07 6.88
C PRO A 67 8.12 -8.90 5.90
N SER A 68 7.89 -9.16 4.61
CA SER A 68 7.67 -8.10 3.62
C SER A 68 6.42 -7.27 3.93
N VAL A 69 5.35 -7.89 4.43
CA VAL A 69 4.14 -7.16 4.83
C VAL A 69 4.39 -6.34 6.10
N ALA A 70 5.17 -6.88 7.05
CA ALA A 70 5.55 -6.13 8.25
C ALA A 70 6.37 -4.88 7.90
N ASP A 71 7.38 -5.02 7.03
CA ASP A 71 8.21 -3.89 6.57
C ASP A 71 7.37 -2.80 5.88
N LEU A 72 6.39 -3.19 5.05
CA LEU A 72 5.48 -2.25 4.38
C LEU A 72 4.58 -1.52 5.38
N LEU A 73 4.08 -2.20 6.41
CA LEU A 73 3.26 -1.57 7.46
C LEU A 73 4.08 -0.62 8.31
N ASP A 74 5.32 -0.97 8.64
CA ASP A 74 6.22 -0.13 9.43
C ASP A 74 6.66 1.11 8.67
N GLY A 75 6.90 1.02 7.35
CA GLY A 75 7.18 2.17 6.50
C GLY A 75 6.00 3.11 6.26
N ALA A 76 4.76 2.62 6.44
CA ALA A 76 3.53 3.39 6.21
C ALA A 76 3.02 4.15 7.45
N ARG A 77 3.51 3.80 8.65
CA ARG A 77 3.14 4.43 9.93
C ARG A 77 3.94 5.70 10.19
#